data_AF-A0A2V9YCL1-F1
#
_entry.id   AF-A0A2V9YCL1-F1
#
_cell.length_a   1.000
_cell.length_b   1.000
_cell.length_c   1.000
_cell.angle_alpha   90.00
_cell.angle_beta   90.00
_cell.angle_gamma   90.00
#
_symmetry.space_group_name_H-M   'P 1'
#
loop_
_entity.id
_entity.type
_entity.pdbx_description
1 polymer ?
#
loop_
_entity_poly.entity_id
_entity_poly.type
_entity_poly.pdbx_seq_one_letter_code
_entity_poly.pdbx_strand_id
1 'polypeptide(L)' 'MQETSSHISVDPLYTPADLTGRNQEQDVGYPGEYPFTRGVQPTVYRGRLWTMRQYAGMGDAEESNRRYKYLLA' A
#
# COMPACT_ATOMS: atom_id res chain seq x y z
N MET A 1 -17.14 6.99 -21.21
CA MET A 1 -16.48 7.46 -19.98
C MET A 1 -15.88 6.25 -19.31
N GLN A 2 -14.62 6.33 -18.88
CA GLN A 2 -13.99 5.22 -18.18
C GLN A 2 -14.41 5.30 -16.70
N GLU A 3 -14.80 4.17 -16.12
CA GLU A 3 -15.15 4.08 -14.70
C GLU A 3 -14.29 3.01 -14.03
N THR A 4 -14.00 3.21 -12.75
CA THR A 4 -13.40 2.16 -11.92
C THR A 4 -14.42 1.09 -11.57
N SER A 5 -13.98 -0.06 -11.07
CA SER A 5 -14.87 -1.12 -10.54
C SER A 5 -15.75 -0.66 -9.36
N SER A 6 -15.46 0.50 -8.78
CA SER A 6 -16.23 1.12 -7.71
C SER A 6 -17.14 2.25 -8.19
N HIS A 7 -17.38 2.37 -9.51
CA HIS A 7 -18.24 3.38 -10.13
C HIS A 7 -17.78 4.83 -9.95
N ILE A 8 -16.46 5.04 -9.86
CA ILE A 8 -15.85 6.38 -9.88
C ILE A 8 -15.50 6.72 -11.33
N SER A 9 -16.04 7.84 -11.83
CA SER A 9 -15.72 8.37 -13.16
C SER A 9 -14.26 8.81 -13.24
N VAL A 10 -13.59 8.44 -14.34
CA VAL A 10 -12.18 8.75 -14.60
C VAL A 10 -12.08 9.68 -15.81
N ASP A 11 -11.48 10.84 -15.59
CA ASP A 11 -11.24 11.83 -16.64
C ASP A 11 -10.03 11.43 -17.50
N PRO A 12 -10.00 11.79 -18.79
CA PRO A 12 -8.88 11.43 -19.68
C PRO A 12 -7.55 12.07 -19.31
N LEU A 13 -7.57 13.16 -18.54
CA LEU A 13 -6.40 13.94 -18.16
C LEU A 13 -6.62 14.61 -16.80
N TYR A 14 -5.65 14.47 -15.90
CA TYR A 14 -5.56 15.22 -14.65
C TYR A 14 -4.35 16.17 -14.68
N THR A 15 -4.55 17.40 -14.24
CA THR A 15 -3.59 18.51 -14.29
C THR A 15 -3.47 19.17 -12.91
N PRO A 16 -2.49 20.07 -12.68
CA PRO A 16 -2.43 20.84 -11.44
C PRO A 16 -3.69 21.67 -11.14
N ALA A 17 -4.50 22.02 -12.15
CA ALA A 17 -5.76 22.73 -11.95
C ALA A 17 -6.80 21.88 -11.20
N ASP A 18 -6.73 20.56 -11.30
CA ASP A 18 -7.63 19.61 -10.62
C ASP A 18 -7.29 19.42 -9.13
N LEU A 19 -6.18 20.02 -8.67
CA LEU A 19 -5.79 20.06 -7.26
C LEU A 19 -6.26 21.33 -6.54
N THR A 20 -6.98 22.22 -7.23
CA THR A 20 -7.48 23.48 -6.67
C THR A 20 -8.33 23.22 -5.41
N GLY A 21 -8.03 23.96 -4.33
CA GLY A 21 -8.71 23.81 -3.04
C GLY A 21 -8.11 22.75 -2.10
N ARG A 22 -7.10 21.98 -2.51
CA ARG A 22 -6.35 21.09 -1.62
C ARG A 22 -5.14 21.78 -1.02
N ASN A 23 -4.86 21.53 0.26
CA ASN A 23 -3.65 22.00 0.92
C ASN A 23 -2.65 20.85 0.98
N GLN A 24 -1.64 20.85 0.10
CA GLN A 24 -0.67 19.75 0.04
C GLN A 24 0.07 19.51 1.36
N GLU A 25 0.37 20.55 2.12
CA GLU A 25 1.08 20.40 3.40
C GLU A 25 0.20 19.74 4.46
N GLN A 26 -1.10 20.04 4.48
CA GLN A 26 -2.04 19.48 5.46
C GLN A 26 -2.63 18.13 5.03
N ASP A 27 -2.97 17.98 3.74
CA ASP A 27 -3.64 16.80 3.21
C ASP A 27 -2.65 15.65 2.89
N VAL A 28 -1.41 16.00 2.51
CA VAL A 28 -0.39 15.01 2.10
C VAL A 28 0.77 14.95 3.11
N GLY A 29 1.26 16.10 3.58
CA GLY A 29 2.26 16.19 4.64
C GLY A 29 3.59 15.47 4.37
N TYR A 30 4.31 15.14 5.44
CA TYR A 30 5.56 14.37 5.42
C TYR A 30 5.31 12.92 5.89
N PRO A 31 6.12 11.94 5.43
CA PRO A 31 6.02 10.56 5.92
C PRO A 31 6.28 10.49 7.42
N GLY A 32 5.51 9.68 8.14
CA GLY A 32 5.62 9.55 9.59
C GLY A 32 4.93 10.66 10.40
N GLU A 33 4.27 11.61 9.74
CA GLU A 33 3.50 12.68 10.36
C GLU A 33 2.03 12.61 9.92
N TYR A 34 1.11 13.08 10.77
CA TYR A 34 -0.32 13.18 10.41
C TYR A 34 -0.47 14.04 9.13
N PRO A 35 -1.35 13.67 8.16
CA PRO A 35 -2.33 12.58 8.18
C PRO A 35 -1.80 11.22 7.69
N PHE A 36 -0.48 11.05 7.61
CA PHE A 36 0.20 9.81 7.20
C PHE A 36 -0.08 9.36 5.76
N THR A 37 -0.56 10.27 4.89
CA THR A 37 -0.84 10.01 3.47
C THR A 37 0.41 9.47 2.74
N ARG A 38 1.61 9.89 3.14
CA ARG A 38 2.89 9.40 2.59
C ARG A 38 3.47 8.17 3.30
N GLY A 39 2.73 7.60 4.25
CA GLY A 39 3.13 6.44 5.05
C GLY A 39 3.32 6.77 6.53
N VAL A 40 3.10 5.76 7.38
CA VAL A 40 3.11 5.89 8.86
C VAL A 40 4.52 5.97 9.45
N GLN A 41 5.56 5.60 8.68
CA GLN A 41 6.95 5.61 9.13
C GLN A 41 7.76 6.68 8.39
N PRO A 42 8.62 7.47 9.06
CA PRO A 42 9.40 8.53 8.40
C PRO A 42 10.30 8.04 7.26
N THR A 43 10.88 6.84 7.39
CA THR A 43 11.80 6.27 6.41
C THR A 43 11.15 5.25 5.46
N VAL A 44 9.91 4.83 5.75
CA VAL A 44 9.15 3.79 5.03
C VAL A 44 10.08 2.62 4.63
N TYR A 45 10.06 2.22 3.35
CA TYR A 45 10.81 1.07 2.82
C TYR A 45 12.31 1.34 2.61
N ARG A 46 12.79 2.58 2.77
CA ARG A 46 14.23 2.85 2.86
C ARG A 46 14.80 2.44 4.22
N GLY A 47 13.97 2.42 5.28
CA GLY A 47 14.37 1.96 6.61
C GLY A 47 14.15 0.46 6.81
N ARG A 48 12.95 -0.03 6.48
CA ARG A 48 12.62 -1.46 6.54
C ARG A 48 11.65 -1.83 5.43
N LEU A 49 11.98 -2.86 4.65
CA LEU A 49 11.09 -3.40 3.63
C LEU A 49 9.79 -3.93 4.24
N TRP A 50 8.74 -3.98 3.44
CA TRP A 50 7.51 -4.66 3.85
C TRP A 50 7.81 -6.13 4.16
N THR A 51 7.01 -6.72 5.05
CA THR A 51 7.13 -8.15 5.34
C THR A 51 6.64 -8.94 4.14
N MET A 52 7.52 -9.68 3.49
CA MET A 52 7.14 -10.70 2.53
C MET A 52 6.44 -11.83 3.30
N ARG A 53 5.11 -11.89 3.19
CA ARG A 53 4.28 -12.84 3.94
C ARG A 53 3.52 -13.73 2.97
N GLN A 54 4.14 -14.85 2.63
CA GLN A 54 3.56 -15.84 1.72
C GLN A 54 2.45 -16.60 2.44
N TYR A 55 1.27 -16.64 1.82
CA TYR A 55 0.21 -17.51 2.28
C TYR A 55 0.53 -18.95 1.92
N ALA A 56 0.45 -19.86 2.89
CA ALA A 56 0.69 -21.28 2.71
C ALA A 56 -0.10 -22.10 3.74
N GLY A 57 -0.43 -23.32 3.36
CA GLY A 57 -1.20 -24.27 4.16
C GLY A 57 -2.00 -25.19 3.25
N MET A 58 -1.75 -26.50 3.34
CA MET A 58 -2.43 -27.54 2.58
C MET A 58 -2.18 -28.88 3.26
N GLY A 59 -3.14 -29.81 3.16
CA GLY A 59 -3.02 -31.14 3.77
C GLY A 59 -3.09 -31.06 5.29
N ASP A 60 -2.19 -31.76 5.97
CA ASP A 60 -2.13 -31.76 7.43
C ASP A 60 -1.16 -30.71 8.01
N ALA A 61 -1.06 -30.70 9.35
CA ALA A 61 -0.22 -29.77 10.07
C ALA A 61 1.28 -29.98 9.81
N GLU A 62 1.72 -31.23 9.58
CA GLU A 62 3.12 -31.55 9.33
C GLU A 62 3.54 -31.09 7.93
N GLU A 63 2.69 -31.34 6.93
CA GLU A 63 2.91 -30.88 5.56
C GLU A 63 2.94 -29.36 5.45
N SER A 64 2.02 -28.69 6.13
CA SER A 64 1.99 -27.23 6.21
C SER A 64 3.26 -26.69 6.91
N ASN A 65 3.68 -27.31 8.03
CA ASN A 65 4.91 -26.92 8.73
C ASN A 65 6.16 -27.07 7.85
N ARG A 66 6.24 -28.15 7.07
CA ARG A 66 7.31 -28.38 6.10
C ARG A 66 7.35 -27.27 5.06
N ARG A 67 6.20 -26.83 4.54
CA ARG A 67 6.11 -25.69 3.60
C ARG A 67 6.53 -24.37 4.24
N TYR A 68 6.16 -24.12 5.50
CA TYR A 68 6.58 -22.92 6.22
C TYR A 68 8.10 -22.85 6.38
N LYS A 69 8.74 -23.96 6.78
CA LYS A 69 10.19 -24.04 6.89
C LYS A 69 10.88 -23.81 5.55
N TYR A 70 10.35 -24.35 4.46
CA TYR A 70 10.86 -24.09 3.11
C TYR A 70 10.78 -22.60 2.74
N LEU A 71 9.71 -21.90 3.10
CA LEU A 71 9.53 -20.48 2.75
C LEU A 71 10.40 -19.52 3.58
N LEU A 72 10.98 -20.00 4.69
CA LEU A 72 11.86 -19.22 5.56
C LEU A 72 13.36 -19.42 5.24
N ALA A 73 13.71 -20.47 4.51
CA ALA A 73 15.08 -20.81 4.12
C ALA A 73 15.48 -20.11 2.82
#